data_AF-A0A2V6G6W3-F1
#
_entry.id   AF-A0A2V6G6W3-F1
#
_cell.length_a   1.000
_cell.length_b   1.000
_cell.length_c   1.000
_cell.angle_alpha   90.00
_cell.angle_beta   90.00
_cell.angle_gamma   90.00
#
_symmetry.space_group_name_H-M   'P 1'
#
loop_
_entity.id
_entity.type
_entity.pdbx_description
1 polymer ?
#
loop_
_entity_poly.entity_id
_entity_poly.type
_entity_poly.pdbx_seq_one_letter_code
_entity_poly.pdbx_strand_id
1 'polypeptide(L)'
;MWVDLAQIISASAVTLTLLAVIMTIRQNTRSQKALAVDSLAAAITSINVPAMKSHTLGSALSKATADWGSASREERIIAHYFLFSFFKLLENAWYQRRAGILDQ
;
A
#
# COMPACT_ATOMS: atom_id res chain seq x y z
N MET A 1 39.98 -36.59 -10.12
CA MET A 1 39.90 -35.73 -11.32
C MET A 1 38.46 -35.41 -11.73
N TRP A 2 37.61 -36.38 -12.09
CA TRP A 2 36.19 -36.09 -12.45
C TRP A 2 35.33 -35.64 -11.26
N VAL A 3 35.56 -36.21 -10.07
CA VAL A 3 34.84 -35.86 -8.83
C VAL A 3 35.16 -34.42 -8.40
N ASP A 4 36.43 -34.01 -8.49
CA ASP A 4 36.88 -32.66 -8.13
C ASP A 4 36.28 -31.60 -9.06
N LEU A 5 36.22 -31.89 -10.36
CA LEU A 5 35.57 -31.03 -11.35
C LEU A 5 34.06 -30.88 -11.07
N ALA A 6 33.38 -31.97 -10.75
CA ALA A 6 31.96 -31.95 -10.40
C ALA A 6 31.68 -31.13 -9.13
N GLN A 7 32.54 -31.23 -8.11
CA GLN A 7 32.45 -30.41 -6.90
C GLN A 7 32.66 -28.92 -7.17
N ILE A 8 33.63 -28.56 -8.01
CA ILE A 8 33.87 -27.16 -8.39
C ILE A 8 32.67 -26.58 -9.14
N ILE A 9 32.10 -27.34 -10.08
CA ILE A 9 30.91 -26.92 -10.83
C ILE A 9 29.71 -26.77 -9.89
N SER A 10 29.50 -27.73 -8.98
CA SER A 10 28.39 -27.67 -8.01
C SER A 10 28.52 -26.48 -7.06
N ALA A 11 29.71 -26.24 -6.50
CA ALA A 11 29.97 -25.09 -5.63
C ALA A 11 29.77 -23.75 -6.37
N SER A 12 30.19 -23.68 -7.63
CA SER A 12 29.99 -22.50 -8.48
C SER A 12 28.50 -22.26 -8.75
N ALA A 13 27.74 -23.32 -9.06
CA ALA A 13 26.30 -23.23 -9.30
C ALA A 13 25.53 -22.76 -8.07
N VAL A 14 25.86 -23.27 -6.88
CA VAL A 14 25.26 -22.81 -5.61
C VAL A 14 25.57 -21.33 -5.37
N THR A 15 26.82 -20.92 -5.59
CA THR A 15 27.24 -19.52 -5.42
C THR A 15 26.49 -18.58 -6.36
N LEU A 16 26.39 -18.94 -7.65
CA LEU A 16 25.63 -18.18 -8.64
C LEU A 16 24.14 -18.11 -8.30
N THR A 17 23.57 -19.20 -7.80
CA THR A 17 22.15 -19.24 -7.38
C THR A 17 21.91 -18.29 -6.20
N LEU A 18 22.80 -18.27 -5.21
CA LEU A 18 22.71 -17.33 -4.09
C LEU A 18 22.79 -15.87 -4.55
N LEU A 19 23.71 -15.56 -5.48
CA LEU A 19 23.81 -14.22 -6.06
C LEU A 19 22.52 -13.81 -6.79
N ALA A 20 21.95 -14.73 -7.58
CA ALA A 20 20.69 -14.49 -8.27
C ALA A 20 19.54 -14.24 -7.27
N VAL A 21 19.42 -15.04 -6.21
CA VAL A 21 18.41 -14.86 -5.15
C VAL A 21 18.56 -13.48 -4.48
N ILE A 22 19.78 -13.07 -4.15
CA ILE A 22 20.04 -11.75 -3.55
C ILE A 22 19.59 -10.63 -4.50
N MET A 23 19.90 -10.73 -5.80
CA MET A 23 19.46 -9.76 -6.81
C MET A 23 17.93 -9.72 -6.93
N THR A 24 17.27 -10.87 -7.00
CA THR A 24 15.81 -10.98 -7.07
C THR A 24 15.14 -10.38 -5.85
N ILE A 25 15.65 -10.64 -4.64
CA ILE A 25 15.11 -10.03 -3.42
C ILE A 25 15.23 -8.51 -3.49
N ARG A 26 16.41 -7.98 -3.84
CA ARG A 26 16.61 -6.52 -3.94
C ARG A 26 15.68 -5.87 -4.98
N GLN A 27 15.50 -6.52 -6.12
CA GLN A 27 14.62 -6.04 -7.19
C GLN A 27 13.15 -6.10 -6.76
N ASN A 28 12.72 -7.19 -6.14
CA ASN A 28 11.37 -7.34 -5.60
C ASN A 28 11.07 -6.33 -4.51
N THR A 29 12.02 -6.03 -3.63
CA THR A 29 11.87 -4.97 -2.62
C THR A 29 11.66 -3.60 -3.29
N ARG A 30 12.45 -3.25 -4.32
CA ARG A 30 12.28 -1.99 -5.06
C ARG A 30 10.93 -1.91 -5.80
N SER A 31 10.52 -3.01 -6.42
CA SER A 31 9.24 -3.10 -7.13
C SER A 31 8.05 -2.95 -6.18
N GLN A 32 8.09 -3.63 -5.02
CA GLN A 32 7.08 -3.48 -3.97
C GLN A 32 7.01 -2.04 -3.46
N LYS A 33 8.13 -1.33 -3.35
CA LYS A 33 8.13 0.09 -2.97
C LYS A 33 7.35 0.96 -3.97
N ALA A 34 7.62 0.79 -5.26
CA ALA A 34 6.94 1.55 -6.30
C ALA A 34 5.43 1.26 -6.34
N LEU A 35 5.05 -0.02 -6.32
CA LEU A 35 3.64 -0.43 -6.34
C LEU A 35 2.85 0.05 -5.12
N ALA A 36 3.50 0.08 -3.95
CA ALA A 36 2.89 0.54 -2.71
C ALA A 36 2.58 2.06 -2.76
N VAL A 37 3.50 2.85 -3.30
CA VAL A 37 3.33 4.30 -3.54
C VAL A 37 2.24 4.55 -4.58
N ASP A 38 2.27 3.86 -5.72
CA ASP A 38 1.26 4.02 -6.78
C ASP A 38 -0.13 3.61 -6.30
N SER A 39 -0.23 2.55 -5.50
CA SER A 39 -1.49 2.11 -4.90
C SER A 39 -2.04 3.15 -3.91
N LEU A 40 -1.20 3.75 -3.08
CA LEU A 40 -1.61 4.86 -2.20
C LEU A 40 -2.04 6.09 -3.01
N ALA A 41 -1.30 6.48 -4.04
CA ALA A 41 -1.64 7.62 -4.88
C ALA A 41 -2.97 7.40 -5.62
N ALA A 42 -3.20 6.19 -6.14
CA ALA A 42 -4.46 5.79 -6.76
C ALA A 42 -5.61 5.80 -5.75
N ALA A 43 -5.39 5.28 -4.54
CA ALA A 43 -6.38 5.28 -3.47
C ALA A 43 -6.73 6.71 -3.01
N ILE A 44 -5.73 7.58 -2.82
CA ILE A 44 -5.94 9.02 -2.54
C ILE A 44 -6.77 9.65 -3.65
N THR A 45 -6.40 9.43 -4.92
CA THR A 45 -7.11 10.01 -6.07
C THR A 45 -8.56 9.50 -6.14
N SER A 46 -8.78 8.21 -5.88
CA SER A 46 -10.10 7.58 -5.89
C SER A 46 -11.02 8.08 -4.77
N ILE A 47 -10.46 8.55 -3.66
CA ILE A 47 -11.20 9.12 -2.53
C ILE A 47 -11.39 10.62 -2.74
N ASN A 48 -10.33 11.37 -3.07
CA ASN A 48 -10.36 12.83 -3.15
C ASN A 48 -11.09 13.36 -4.39
N VAL A 49 -10.96 12.74 -5.56
CA VAL A 49 -11.59 13.29 -6.78
C VAL A 49 -13.13 13.25 -6.71
N PRO A 50 -13.77 12.14 -6.27
CA PRO A 50 -15.21 12.14 -6.03
C PRO A 50 -15.59 13.06 -4.86
N ALA A 51 -14.75 13.15 -3.83
CA ALA A 51 -15.00 14.02 -2.69
C ALA A 51 -15.01 15.50 -3.03
N MET A 52 -14.06 15.96 -3.86
CA MET A 52 -13.97 17.35 -4.31
C MET A 52 -15.14 17.76 -5.22
N LYS A 53 -15.74 16.81 -5.94
CA LYS A 53 -16.86 17.06 -6.85
C LYS A 53 -18.23 16.95 -6.18
N SER A 54 -18.28 16.39 -4.97
CA SER A 54 -19.54 16.08 -4.28
C SER A 54 -19.76 17.05 -3.12
N HIS A 55 -20.62 18.05 -3.34
CA HIS A 55 -21.08 18.93 -2.27
C HIS A 55 -21.83 18.15 -1.17
N THR A 56 -22.51 17.06 -1.55
CA THR A 56 -23.23 16.18 -0.64
C THR A 56 -22.30 15.45 0.33
N LEU A 57 -21.11 15.02 -0.12
CA LEU A 57 -20.11 14.42 0.77
C LEU A 57 -19.61 15.41 1.83
N GLY A 58 -19.25 16.63 1.42
CA GLY A 58 -18.77 17.66 2.34
C GLY A 58 -19.80 18.04 3.40
N SER A 59 -21.06 18.21 2.99
CA SER A 59 -22.19 18.48 3.90
C SER A 59 -22.47 17.30 4.84
N ALA A 60 -22.48 16.07 4.32
CA ALA A 60 -22.66 14.86 5.10
C ALA A 60 -21.56 14.67 6.14
N LEU A 61 -20.29 14.88 5.77
CA LEU A 61 -19.15 14.81 6.69
C LEU A 61 -19.23 15.89 7.76
N SER A 62 -19.54 17.14 7.39
CA SER A 62 -19.65 18.24 8.34
C SER A 62 -20.73 17.97 9.40
N LYS A 63 -21.92 17.56 8.99
CA LYS A 63 -23.01 17.21 9.93
C LYS A 63 -22.69 15.97 10.75
N ALA A 64 -22.22 14.90 10.11
CA ALA A 64 -21.96 13.64 10.80
C ALA A 64 -20.80 13.73 11.80
N THR A 65 -19.80 14.57 11.53
CA THR A 65 -18.68 14.81 12.47
C THR A 65 -19.02 15.81 13.58
N ALA A 66 -19.91 16.78 13.32
CA ALA A 66 -20.39 17.71 14.35
C ALA A 66 -21.40 17.06 15.30
N ASP A 67 -22.42 16.38 14.76
CA ASP A 67 -23.41 15.63 15.53
C ASP A 67 -23.97 14.48 14.70
N TRP A 68 -23.45 13.27 14.97
CA TRP A 68 -23.87 12.04 14.32
C TRP A 68 -25.38 11.79 14.44
N GLY A 69 -25.98 12.15 15.59
CA GLY A 69 -27.40 11.99 15.87
C GLY A 69 -28.30 12.86 14.99
N SER A 70 -27.81 14.04 14.60
CA SER A 70 -28.52 14.98 13.72
C SER A 70 -28.46 14.61 12.23
N ALA A 71 -27.47 13.82 11.81
CA ALA A 71 -27.30 13.42 10.43
C ALA A 71 -28.37 12.42 9.99
N SER A 72 -28.89 12.58 8.78
CA SER A 72 -29.79 11.60 8.15
C SER A 72 -29.08 10.27 7.93
N ARG A 73 -29.86 9.19 7.74
CA ARG A 73 -29.30 7.85 7.49
C ARG A 73 -28.38 7.83 6.27
N GLU A 74 -28.73 8.54 5.20
CA GLU A 74 -27.88 8.63 4.00
C GLU A 74 -26.59 9.39 4.27
N GLU A 75 -26.65 10.54 4.96
CA GLU A 75 -25.46 11.31 5.35
C GLU A 75 -24.51 10.48 6.22
N ARG A 76 -25.05 9.69 7.16
CA ARG A 76 -24.28 8.75 7.98
C ARG A 76 -23.59 7.66 7.17
N ILE A 77 -24.30 7.06 6.20
CA ILE A 77 -23.72 6.02 5.33
C ILE A 77 -22.57 6.60 4.51
N ILE A 78 -22.78 7.77 3.92
CA ILE A 78 -21.78 8.48 3.12
C ILE A 78 -20.56 8.83 3.97
N ALA A 79 -20.77 9.42 5.14
CA ALA A 79 -19.69 9.78 6.06
C ALA A 79 -18.94 8.55 6.58
N HIS A 80 -19.65 7.48 6.94
CA HIS A 80 -19.04 6.24 7.41
C HIS A 80 -18.16 5.60 6.33
N TYR A 81 -18.68 5.48 5.11
CA TYR A 81 -17.95 4.91 3.99
C TYR A 81 -16.66 5.70 3.72
N PHE A 82 -16.74 7.03 3.72
CA PHE A 82 -15.58 7.90 3.53
C PHE A 82 -14.56 7.77 4.67
N LEU A 83 -14.99 7.89 5.93
CA LEU A 83 -14.12 7.82 7.10
C LEU A 83 -13.43 6.44 7.19
N PHE A 84 -14.15 5.36 6.92
CA PHE A 84 -13.58 4.01 6.90
C PHE A 84 -12.56 3.84 5.77
N SER A 85 -12.88 4.30 4.56
CA SER A 85 -11.95 4.24 3.42
C SER A 85 -10.69 5.08 3.69
N PHE A 86 -10.85 6.25 4.31
CA PHE A 86 -9.74 7.11 4.72
C PHE A 86 -8.89 6.46 5.82
N PHE A 87 -9.52 5.84 6.82
CA PHE A 87 -8.79 5.08 7.84
C PHE A 87 -7.99 3.93 7.22
N LYS A 88 -8.59 3.16 6.32
CA LYS A 88 -7.91 2.06 5.61
C LYS A 88 -6.72 2.54 4.78
N LEU A 89 -6.84 3.71 4.14
CA LEU A 89 -5.74 4.35 3.43
C LEU A 89 -4.58 4.67 4.38
N LEU A 90 -4.87 5.31 5.53
CA LEU A 90 -3.85 5.66 6.53
C LEU A 90 -3.23 4.43 7.18
N GLU A 91 -4.03 3.40 7.47
CA GLU A 91 -3.56 2.12 7.99
C GLU A 91 -2.58 1.47 7.01
N ASN A 92 -2.91 1.43 5.72
CA ASN A 92 -2.03 0.90 4.68
C ASN A 92 -0.73 1.71 4.59
N ALA A 93 -0.81 3.05 4.59
CA ALA A 93 0.37 3.90 4.61
C ALA A 93 1.25 3.65 5.84
N TRP A 94 0.66 3.44 7.02
CA TRP A 94 1.40 3.12 8.24
C TRP A 94 2.09 1.76 8.15
N TYR A 95 1.43 0.72 7.63
CA TYR A 95 2.06 -0.59 7.43
C TYR A 95 3.20 -0.53 6.41
N GLN A 96 3.04 0.22 5.32
CA GLN A 96 4.10 0.43 4.33
C GLN A 96 5.28 1.20 4.93
N ARG A 97 5.04 2.20 5.78
CA ARG A 97 6.10 2.89 6.52
C ARG A 97 6.82 1.93 7.47
N ARG A 98 6.08 1.11 8.22
CA ARG A 98 6.66 0.13 9.15
C ARG A 98 7.48 -0.96 8.44
N ALA A 99 7.10 -1.32 7.22
CA ALA A 99 7.85 -2.24 6.36
C ALA A 99 9.12 -1.62 5.73
N GLY A 100 9.42 -0.34 6.01
CA GLY A 100 10.54 0.37 5.40
C GLY A 100 10.36 0.62 3.91
N ILE A 101 9.12 0.56 3.41
CA ILE A 101 8.78 0.79 2.01
C ILE A 101 8.71 2.29 1.72
N LEU A 102 7.91 3.02 2.49
CA LEU A 102 7.84 4.48 2.45
C LEU A 102 8.99 5.09 3.25
N ASP A 103 9.59 6.14 2.70
CA ASP A 103 10.64 6.92 3.39
C ASP A 103 10.03 7.72 4.56
N GLN A 104 10.89 8.12 5.52
CA GLN A 104 10.45 8.68 6.81
C GLN A 104 9.80 10.05 6.73
#